data_AF-A0AAE9QU14-F1
#
_entry.id   AF-A0AAE9QU14-F1
#
_cell.length_a   1.000
_cell.length_b   1.000
_cell.length_c   1.000
_cell.angle_alpha   90.00
_cell.angle_beta   90.00
_cell.angle_gamma   90.00
#
_symmetry.space_group_name_H-M   'P 1'
#
loop_
_entity.id
_entity.type
_entity.pdbx_description
1 polymer ?
#
loop_
_entity_poly.entity_id
_entity_poly.type
_entity_poly.pdbx_seq_one_letter_code
_entity_poly.pdbx_strand_id
1 'polypeptide(L)' 'MTPEQVEKAKLRAKQELGTFSIYLYQAVDEFGGILTAQEVFLAAGFTYLGAGHTDIHAAIEGLYEQVQ' A
#
# COMPACT_ATOMS: atom_id res chain seq x y z
N MET A 1 -21.72 1.82 6.56
CA MET A 1 -21.49 0.68 5.64
C MET A 1 -22.21 -0.55 6.16
N THR A 2 -22.64 -1.46 5.29
CA THR A 2 -23.10 -2.79 5.73
C THR A 2 -21.91 -3.65 6.16
N PRO A 3 -22.10 -4.68 7.01
CA PRO A 3 -21.02 -5.62 7.38
C PRO A 3 -20.32 -6.25 6.16
N GLU A 4 -21.07 -6.46 5.08
CA GLU A 4 -20.58 -7.04 3.84
C GLU A 4 -19.69 -6.06 3.05
N GLN A 5 -20.05 -4.78 3.02
CA GLN A 5 -19.20 -3.71 2.46
C GLN A 5 -17.91 -3.54 3.26
N VAL A 6 -18.00 -3.71 4.58
CA VAL A 6 -16.87 -3.64 5.52
C VAL A 6 -15.85 -4.74 5.23
N GLU A 7 -16.29 -6.00 5.12
CA GLU A 7 -15.39 -7.12 4.81
C GLU A 7 -14.79 -7.00 3.40
N LYS A 8 -15.56 -6.51 2.43
CA LYS A 8 -15.04 -6.23 1.09
C LYS A 8 -13.93 -5.18 1.10
N ALA A 9 -14.09 -4.11 1.89
CA ALA A 9 -13.07 -3.07 2.03
C ALA A 9 -11.79 -3.62 2.69
N LYS A 10 -11.92 -4.40 3.77
CA LYS A 10 -10.77 -5.05 4.42
C LYS A 10 -10.02 -6.00 3.49
N LEU A 11 -10.75 -6.80 2.70
CA LEU A 11 -10.14 -7.73 1.75
C LEU A 11 -9.35 -6.98 0.67
N ARG A 12 -9.96 -5.93 0.09
CA ARG A 12 -9.29 -5.08 -0.90
C ARG A 12 -8.02 -4.47 -0.32
N ALA A 13 -8.08 -3.90 0.89
CA ALA A 13 -6.91 -3.31 1.51
C ALA A 13 -5.79 -4.31 1.81
N LYS A 14 -6.13 -5.52 2.24
CA LYS A 14 -5.13 -6.59 2.41
C LYS A 14 -4.45 -6.93 1.08
N GLN A 15 -5.20 -6.97 -0.03
CA GLN A 15 -4.64 -7.22 -1.35
C GLN A 15 -3.71 -6.09 -1.83
N GLU A 16 -4.14 -4.84 -1.65
CA GLU A 16 -3.34 -3.66 -2.01
C GLU A 16 -2.06 -3.56 -1.18
N LEU A 17 -2.14 -3.77 0.15
CA LEU A 17 -0.96 -3.83 1.02
C LEU A 17 -0.03 -4.98 0.66
N GLY A 18 -0.58 -6.16 0.35
CA GLY A 18 0.19 -7.30 -0.14
C GLY A 18 0.95 -6.96 -1.42
N THR A 19 0.28 -6.33 -2.37
CA THR A 19 0.88 -5.90 -3.64
C THR A 19 1.96 -4.85 -3.41
N PHE A 20 1.68 -3.81 -2.62
CA PHE A 20 2.64 -2.77 -2.27
C PHE A 20 3.90 -3.32 -1.59
N SER A 21 3.75 -4.33 -0.73
CA SER A 21 4.87 -4.93 -0.02
C SER A 21 5.94 -5.54 -0.94
N ILE A 22 5.55 -5.99 -2.15
CA ILE A 22 6.48 -6.49 -3.16
C ILE A 22 7.39 -5.36 -3.66
N TYR A 23 6.78 -4.21 -3.99
CA TYR A 23 7.53 -3.03 -4.43
C TYR A 23 8.41 -2.45 -3.32
N LEU A 24 7.93 -2.48 -2.07
CA LEU A 24 8.73 -2.06 -0.93
C LEU A 24 9.93 -2.98 -0.71
N TYR A 25 9.76 -4.29 -0.84
CA TYR A 25 10.86 -5.24 -0.73
C TYR A 25 11.92 -4.99 -1.80
N GLN A 26 11.51 -4.78 -3.05
CA GLN A 26 12.42 -4.44 -4.14
C GLN A 26 13.17 -3.13 -3.88
N ALA A 27 12.46 -2.08 -3.45
CA ALA A 27 13.10 -0.81 -3.13
C ALA A 27 14.08 -0.91 -1.95
N VAL A 28 13.81 -1.75 -0.95
CA VAL A 28 14.74 -2.00 0.16
C VAL A 28 15.99 -2.73 -0.32
N ASP A 29 15.84 -3.74 -1.17
CA ASP A 29 16.98 -4.49 -1.74
C ASP A 29 17.87 -3.58 -2.60
N GLU A 30 17.27 -2.73 -3.43
CA GLU A 30 17.99 -1.84 -4.34
C GLU A 30 18.58 -0.60 -3.66
N PHE A 31 17.84 0.02 -2.72
CA PHE A 31 18.16 1.35 -2.20
C PHE A 31 18.38 1.42 -0.68
N GLY A 32 18.14 0.34 0.07
CA GLY A 32 18.15 0.37 1.54
C GLY A 32 19.50 0.72 2.20
N GLY A 33 20.61 0.54 1.48
CA GLY A 33 21.94 0.97 1.92
C GLY A 33 22.36 2.37 1.42
N ILE A 34 21.53 3.01 0.61
CA ILE A 34 21.85 4.26 -0.11
C ILE A 34 20.93 5.40 0.35
N LEU A 35 19.63 5.11 0.45
CA LEU A 35 18.58 6.08 0.76
C LEU A 35 18.09 5.91 2.20
N THR A 36 17.48 6.97 2.74
CA THR A 36 16.77 6.88 4.01
C THR A 36 15.53 5.99 3.88
N ALA A 37 15.03 5.46 5.00
CA ALA A 37 13.81 4.65 4.99
C ALA A 37 12.61 5.38 4.35
N GLN A 38 12.51 6.71 4.54
CA GLN A 38 11.44 7.51 3.93
C GLN A 38 11.59 7.57 2.41
N GLU A 39 12.80 7.77 1.90
CA GLU A 39 13.07 7.83 0.46
C GLU A 39 12.88 6.47 -0.21
N VAL A 40 13.27 5.37 0.45
CA VAL A 40 12.99 3.99 -0.01
C VAL A 40 11.48 3.76 -0.11
N PHE A 41 10.73 4.18 0.91
CA PHE A 41 9.27 4.08 0.90
C PHE A 41 8.64 4.89 -0.24
N LEU A 42 9.13 6.10 -0.49
CA LEU A 42 8.69 6.94 -1.61
C LEU A 42 9.03 6.30 -2.97
N ALA A 43 10.22 5.72 -3.13
CA ALA A 43 10.62 5.02 -4.34
C ALA A 43 9.70 3.82 -4.63
N ALA A 44 9.36 3.04 -3.61
CA ALA A 44 8.37 1.97 -3.72
C ALA A 44 6.99 2.52 -4.11
N GLY A 45 6.56 3.62 -3.49
CA GLY A 45 5.32 4.34 -3.81
C GLY A 45 5.24 4.78 -5.27
N PHE A 46 6.27 5.44 -5.78
CA PHE A 46 6.30 5.89 -7.17
C PHE A 46 6.30 4.72 -8.16
N THR A 47 7.02 3.64 -7.84
CA THR A 47 7.05 2.44 -8.70
C THR A 47 5.70 1.75 -8.71
N TYR A 48 5.05 1.62 -7.55
CA TYR A 48 3.70 1.08 -7.40
C TYR A 48 2.69 1.86 -8.26
N LEU A 49 2.66 3.19 -8.10
CA LEU A 49 1.76 4.06 -8.86
C LEU A 49 2.08 4.05 -10.36
N GLY A 50 3.37 4.07 -10.72
CA GLY A 50 3.84 4.00 -12.10
C GLY A 50 3.50 2.69 -12.80
N ALA A 51 3.35 1.59 -12.06
CA ALA A 51 2.87 0.31 -12.57
C ALA A 51 1.35 0.26 -12.82
N GLY A 52 0.64 1.37 -12.59
CA GLY A 52 -0.80 1.48 -12.82
C GLY A 52 -1.66 1.04 -11.65
N HIS A 53 -1.07 0.79 -10.47
CA HIS A 53 -1.83 0.57 -9.25
C HIS A 53 -2.27 1.92 -8.71
N THR A 54 -3.58 2.14 -8.57
CA THR A 54 -4.09 3.50 -8.41
C THR A 54 -4.65 3.83 -7.03
N ASP A 55 -4.70 2.90 -6.07
CA ASP A 55 -5.56 3.17 -4.92
C ASP A 55 -5.22 2.47 -3.59
N ILE A 56 -3.97 2.64 -3.14
CA ILE A 56 -3.64 2.42 -1.73
C ILE A 56 -4.44 3.36 -0.82
N HIS A 57 -4.75 4.59 -1.28
CA HIS A 57 -5.37 5.60 -0.43
C HIS A 57 -6.82 5.26 -0.08
N ALA A 58 -7.70 4.94 -1.04
CA ALA A 58 -9.07 4.55 -0.70
C ALA A 58 -9.14 3.17 -0.03
N ALA A 59 -8.17 2.29 -0.30
CA ALA A 59 -8.06 1.02 0.39
C ALA A 59 -7.69 1.21 1.87
N ILE A 60 -6.80 2.14 2.18
CA ILE A 60 -6.39 2.49 3.55
C ILE A 60 -7.47 3.33 4.26
N GLU A 61 -8.10 4.31 3.60
CA GLU A 61 -9.20 5.11 4.18
C GLU A 61 -10.37 4.22 4.59
N GLY A 62 -10.81 3.30 3.71
CA GLY A 62 -11.86 2.34 4.05
C GLY A 62 -11.49 1.38 5.20
N LEU A 63 -10.21 1.30 5.55
CA LEU A 63 -9.73 0.57 6.73
C LEU A 63 -9.69 1.44 7.99
N TYR A 64 -9.24 2.70 7.89
CA TYR A 64 -9.21 3.65 9.01
C TYR A 64 -10.61 4.09 9.45
N GLU A 65 -11.57 4.23 8.52
CA GLU A 65 -12.99 4.48 8.82
C GLU A 65 -13.63 3.38 9.68
N GLN A 66 -12.98 2.21 9.83
CA GLN A 66 -13.47 1.09 10.65
C GLN A 66 -12.72 0.92 11.98
N VAL A 67 -11.61 1.63 12.19
CA VAL A 67 -10.86 1.61 13.45
C VAL A 67 -11.37 2.69 14.41
N GLN A 68 -12.12 3.67 13.90
CA GLN A 68 -12.88 4.68 14.68
C GLN A 68 -14.30 4.20 14.98
#